data_AF-A0AA41MZY6-F1
#
_entry.id   AF-A0AA41MZY6-F1
#
_cell.length_a   1.000
_cell.length_b   1.000
_cell.length_c   1.000
_cell.angle_alpha   90.00
_cell.angle_beta   90.00
_cell.angle_gamma   90.00
#
_symmetry.space_group_name_H-M   'P 1'
#
loop_
_entity.id
_entity.type
_entity.pdbx_description
1 polymer ?
#
loop_
_entity_poly.entity_id
_entity_poly.type
_entity_poly.pdbx_seq_one_letter_code
_entity_poly.pdbx_strand_id
1 'polypeptide(L)'
;MAEEEDYMSDSFINVQEDIRPGLPMLRQIREARRKEEKQQEANLKNRQKSLKEEEQERRDIGLKNALGSENKGFALLQKMGYKSGQALGKTGDGIVEPIPLNVKTGKSGIGHEALLKRKAEEKLESYRRKIHMKNQAEAKAAEQFRM
;
A
#
# COMPACT_ATOMS: atom_id res chain seq x y z
N MET A 1 7.52 9.55 -9.45
CA MET A 1 8.83 9.24 -10.05
C MET A 1 8.55 8.09 -10.98
N ALA A 2 8.96 8.17 -12.25
CA ALA A 2 9.10 6.93 -13.00
C ALA A 2 10.14 6.12 -12.22
N GLU A 3 9.83 4.89 -11.86
CA GLU A 3 10.88 3.95 -11.47
C GLU A 3 11.82 3.91 -12.68
N GLU A 4 12.99 4.55 -12.55
CA GLU A 4 14.06 4.41 -13.53
C GLU A 4 14.35 2.91 -13.55
N GLU A 5 14.00 2.26 -14.66
CA GLU A 5 14.19 0.82 -14.82
C GLU A 5 15.64 0.52 -14.43
N ASP A 6 15.80 -0.19 -13.31
CA ASP A 6 17.10 -0.42 -12.70
C ASP A 6 18.02 -1.03 -13.75
N TYR A 7 19.03 -0.27 -14.15
CA TYR A 7 19.97 -0.61 -15.23
C TYR A 7 20.75 -1.89 -14.93
N MET A 8 20.75 -2.35 -13.68
CA MET A 8 21.32 -3.63 -13.25
C MET A 8 20.27 -4.71 -12.96
N SER A 9 18.99 -4.47 -13.23
CA SER A 9 17.97 -5.51 -13.11
C SER A 9 18.10 -6.56 -14.21
N ASP A 10 17.88 -7.82 -13.81
CA ASP A 10 17.90 -8.99 -14.71
C ASP A 10 16.88 -8.89 -15.86
N SER A 11 15.95 -7.93 -15.81
CA SER A 11 14.98 -7.61 -16.87
C SER A 11 15.66 -7.30 -18.22
N PHE A 12 16.84 -6.68 -18.19
CA PHE A 12 17.61 -6.33 -19.41
C PHE A 12 18.64 -7.39 -19.81
N ILE A 13 19.01 -8.28 -18.90
CA ILE A 13 20.00 -9.34 -19.14
C ILE A 13 19.28 -10.62 -19.61
N ASN A 14 18.10 -10.92 -19.06
CA ASN A 14 17.24 -12.04 -19.42
C ASN A 14 16.21 -11.66 -20.50
N VAL A 15 16.57 -10.85 -21.50
CA VAL A 15 15.70 -10.54 -22.66
C VAL A 15 15.33 -11.81 -23.45
N GLN A 16 16.09 -12.88 -23.26
CA GLN A 16 15.73 -14.23 -23.69
C GLN A 16 15.28 -15.05 -22.50
N GLU A 17 14.06 -14.81 -22.01
CA GLU A 17 13.31 -15.94 -21.45
C GLU A 17 13.32 -17.03 -22.53
N ASP A 18 13.68 -18.27 -22.17
CA ASP A 18 13.64 -19.41 -23.08
C ASP A 18 12.18 -19.75 -23.40
N ILE A 19 11.55 -18.92 -24.24
CA ILE A 19 10.14 -18.97 -24.62
C ILE A 19 9.89 -20.00 -25.72
N ARG A 20 10.75 -21.02 -25.90
CA ARG A 20 10.50 -22.08 -26.88
C ARG A 20 9.22 -22.83 -26.50
N PRO A 21 8.08 -22.57 -27.19
CA PRO A 21 6.81 -23.11 -26.77
C PRO A 21 6.86 -24.63 -26.94
N GLY A 22 6.50 -25.37 -25.89
CA GLY A 22 6.47 -26.83 -25.89
C GLY A 22 7.77 -27.53 -25.49
N LEU A 23 8.87 -26.82 -25.25
CA LEU A 23 10.09 -27.41 -24.68
C LEU A 23 10.07 -27.25 -23.15
N PRO A 24 10.09 -28.35 -22.36
CA PRO A 24 10.13 -28.23 -20.91
C PRO A 24 11.44 -27.59 -20.45
N MET A 25 11.35 -26.60 -19.55
CA MET A 25 12.55 -26.01 -18.93
C MET A 25 13.45 -27.08 -18.33
N LEU A 26 14.76 -26.93 -18.53
CA LEU A 26 15.78 -27.84 -18.00
C LEU A 26 15.63 -27.97 -16.48
N ARG A 27 15.78 -29.19 -15.96
CA ARG A 27 15.56 -29.50 -14.53
C ARG A 27 16.37 -28.58 -13.59
N GLN A 28 17.61 -28.26 -13.95
CA GLN A 28 18.49 -27.38 -13.17
C GLN A 28 17.93 -25.95 -13.05
N ILE A 29 17.39 -25.39 -14.13
CA ILE A 29 16.80 -24.04 -14.17
C ILE A 29 15.53 -24.00 -13.31
N ARG A 30 14.67 -25.02 -13.43
CA ARG A 30 13.46 -25.14 -12.62
C ARG A 30 13.76 -25.26 -11.12
N GLU A 31 14.76 -26.07 -10.76
CA GLU A 31 15.20 -26.25 -9.38
C GLU A 31 15.83 -24.95 -8.81
N ALA A 32 16.60 -24.22 -9.62
CA ALA A 32 17.17 -22.93 -9.23
C ALA A 32 16.10 -21.87 -8.95
N ARG A 33 15.13 -21.67 -9.86
CA ARG A 33 14.02 -20.73 -9.65
C ARG A 33 13.21 -21.07 -8.40
N ARG A 34 12.90 -22.36 -8.18
CA ARG A 34 12.19 -22.82 -6.97
C ARG A 34 12.98 -22.54 -5.69
N LYS A 35 14.31 -22.68 -5.74
CA LYS A 35 15.19 -22.38 -4.60
C LYS A 35 15.23 -20.89 -4.33
N GLU A 36 15.29 -20.08 -5.38
CA GLU A 36 15.25 -18.62 -5.28
C GLU A 36 13.92 -18.12 -4.73
N GLU A 37 12.79 -18.58 -5.26
CA GLU A 37 11.45 -18.27 -4.73
C GLU A 37 11.33 -18.61 -3.24
N LYS A 38 11.81 -19.80 -2.85
CA LYS A 38 11.86 -20.18 -1.42
C LYS A 38 12.76 -19.27 -0.60
N GLN A 39 13.90 -18.86 -1.14
CA GLN A 39 14.81 -17.94 -0.45
C GLN A 39 14.17 -16.55 -0.31
N GLN A 40 13.51 -16.04 -1.36
CA GLN A 40 12.79 -14.78 -1.35
C GLN A 40 11.62 -14.84 -0.34
N GLU A 41 10.84 -15.91 -0.34
CA GLU A 41 9.75 -16.13 0.62
C GLU A 41 10.28 -16.20 2.06
N ALA A 42 11.40 -16.90 2.29
CA ALA A 42 12.05 -16.96 3.60
C ALA A 42 12.59 -15.58 4.02
N ASN A 43 13.19 -14.81 3.10
CA ASN A 43 13.66 -13.45 3.38
C ASN A 43 12.50 -12.53 3.76
N LEU A 44 11.36 -12.63 3.07
CA LEU A 44 10.16 -11.85 3.37
C LEU A 44 9.57 -12.22 4.74
N LYS A 45 9.50 -13.52 5.07
CA LYS A 45 8.98 -14.00 6.37
C LYS A 45 9.89 -13.67 7.55
N ASN A 46 11.21 -13.74 7.36
CA ASN A 46 12.19 -13.44 8.41
C ASN A 46 12.53 -11.95 8.48
N ARG A 47 11.93 -11.11 7.64
CA ARG A 47 12.14 -9.66 7.70
C ARG A 47 11.59 -9.13 9.01
N GLN A 48 12.48 -8.72 9.90
CA GLN A 48 12.11 -8.00 11.11
C GLN A 48 11.54 -6.63 10.71
N LYS A 49 10.40 -6.26 11.31
CA LYS A 49 9.80 -4.94 11.11
C LYS A 49 10.71 -3.88 11.71
N SER A 50 10.72 -2.70 11.11
CA SER A 50 11.39 -1.55 11.72
C SER A 50 10.63 -1.14 12.99
N LEU A 51 11.34 -0.60 13.98
CA LEU A 51 10.72 -0.02 15.18
C LEU A 51 9.61 0.99 14.84
N LYS A 52 9.80 1.76 13.76
CA LYS A 52 8.80 2.74 13.29
C LYS A 52 7.51 2.09 12.81
N GLU A 53 7.62 0.96 12.11
CA GLU A 53 6.47 0.20 11.61
C GLU A 53 5.74 -0.45 12.78
N GLU A 54 6.48 -1.03 13.73
CA GLU A 54 5.91 -1.66 14.92
C GLU A 54 5.16 -0.64 15.80
N GLU A 55 5.73 0.55 16.03
CA GLU A 55 5.06 1.63 16.76
C GLU A 55 3.79 2.11 16.06
N GLN A 56 3.79 2.19 14.72
CA GLN A 56 2.61 2.52 13.94
C GLN A 56 1.52 1.46 14.09
N GLU A 57 1.87 0.18 13.94
CA GLU A 57 0.93 -0.92 14.11
C GLU A 57 0.34 -0.95 15.53
N ARG A 58 1.17 -0.80 16.56
CA ARG A 58 0.71 -0.77 17.95
C ARG A 58 -0.24 0.40 18.21
N ARG A 59 0.04 1.57 17.62
CA ARG A 59 -0.86 2.73 17.69
C ARG A 59 -2.19 2.45 17.01
N ASP A 60 -2.16 1.91 15.79
CA ASP A 60 -3.37 1.63 15.01
C ASP A 60 -4.24 0.56 15.67
N ILE A 61 -3.62 -0.47 16.26
CA ILE A 61 -4.32 -1.49 17.05
C ILE A 61 -4.96 -0.84 18.28
N GLY A 62 -4.24 0.03 18.99
CA GLY A 62 -4.75 0.73 20.16
C GLY A 62 -5.89 1.70 19.85
N LEU A 63 -5.87 2.35 18.68
CA LEU A 63 -6.94 3.27 18.24
C LEU A 63 -8.19 2.54 17.74
N LYS A 64 -8.03 1.35 17.15
CA LYS A 64 -9.16 0.55 16.65
C LYS A 64 -9.91 -0.21 17.75
N ASN A 65 -9.20 -0.62 18.80
CA ASN A 65 -9.76 -1.46 19.84
C ASN A 65 -10.29 -0.63 21.02
N ALA A 66 -11.54 -0.88 21.39
CA ALA A 66 -12.08 -0.35 22.65
C ALA A 66 -11.37 -0.97 23.87
N LEU A 67 -11.32 -0.23 24.97
CA LEU A 67 -10.76 -0.72 26.23
C LEU A 67 -11.65 -1.85 26.78
N GLY A 68 -11.05 -3.01 27.05
CA GLY A 68 -11.73 -4.14 27.68
C GLY A 68 -11.99 -3.95 29.18
N SER A 69 -12.88 -4.78 29.73
CA SER A 69 -13.26 -4.74 31.15
C SER A 69 -12.12 -5.10 32.12
N GLU A 70 -11.11 -5.81 31.63
CA GLU A 70 -9.87 -6.11 32.34
C GLU A 70 -9.02 -4.86 32.58
N ASN A 71 -9.25 -3.79 31.82
CA ASN A 71 -8.53 -2.54 32.00
C ASN A 71 -9.01 -1.81 33.25
N LYS A 72 -8.09 -1.55 34.18
CA LYS A 72 -8.37 -0.82 35.43
C LYS A 72 -9.01 0.55 35.19
N GLY A 73 -8.64 1.25 34.11
CA GLY A 73 -9.22 2.53 33.74
C GLY A 73 -10.68 2.42 33.32
N PHE A 74 -11.03 1.40 32.53
CA PHE A 74 -12.42 1.13 32.17
C PHE A 74 -13.25 0.76 33.41
N ALA A 75 -12.72 -0.08 34.30
CA ALA A 75 -13.40 -0.42 35.55
C ALA A 75 -13.65 0.80 36.44
N LEU A 76 -12.73 1.77 36.48
CA LEU A 76 -12.93 3.03 37.20
C LEU A 76 -14.01 3.89 36.53
N LEU A 77 -13.97 4.05 35.20
CA LEU A 77 -14.98 4.79 34.46
C LEU A 77 -16.37 4.19 34.69
N GLN A 78 -16.51 2.87 34.64
CA GLN A 78 -17.76 2.17 34.88
C GLN A 78 -18.30 2.44 36.29
N LYS A 79 -17.44 2.47 37.32
CA LYS A 79 -17.83 2.84 38.68
C LYS A 79 -18.29 4.30 38.81
N MET A 80 -17.80 5.18 37.95
CA MET A 80 -18.26 6.57 37.85
C MET A 80 -19.53 6.73 37.00
N GLY A 81 -20.13 5.62 36.55
CA GLY A 81 -21.40 5.63 35.80
C GLY A 81 -21.24 5.63 34.28
N TYR A 82 -20.02 5.51 33.77
CA TYR A 82 -19.78 5.35 32.32
C TYR A 82 -20.29 3.99 31.83
N LYS A 83 -20.90 3.97 30.64
CA LYS A 83 -21.31 2.76 29.94
C LYS A 83 -20.51 2.64 28.63
N SER A 84 -20.17 1.42 28.24
CA SER A 84 -19.41 1.19 27.01
C SER A 84 -20.14 1.77 25.79
N GLY A 85 -19.46 2.63 25.04
CA GLY A 85 -20.02 3.28 23.85
C GLY A 85 -20.79 4.57 24.13
N GLN A 86 -20.91 4.99 25.38
CA GLN A 86 -21.51 6.27 25.72
C GLN A 86 -20.49 7.41 25.53
N ALA A 87 -20.94 8.56 25.07
CA ALA A 87 -20.14 9.77 25.07
C ALA A 87 -19.99 10.34 26.50
N LEU A 88 -18.85 10.99 26.76
CA LEU A 88 -18.58 11.65 28.04
C LEU A 88 -19.24 13.05 28.09
N GLY A 89 -19.48 13.55 29.30
CA GLY A 89 -20.07 14.88 29.57
C GLY A 89 -21.47 14.81 30.19
N LYS A 90 -21.94 15.95 30.74
CA LYS A 90 -23.23 16.02 31.45
C LYS A 90 -24.42 15.65 30.57
N THR A 91 -24.38 16.08 29.30
CA THR A 91 -25.41 15.81 28.28
C THR A 91 -25.08 14.61 27.41
N GLY A 92 -23.87 14.06 27.49
CA GLY A 92 -23.43 12.97 26.62
C GLY A 92 -23.16 13.41 25.18
N ASP A 93 -22.81 14.68 24.94
CA ASP A 93 -22.49 15.21 23.60
C ASP A 93 -20.99 15.14 23.26
N GLY A 94 -20.19 14.48 24.09
CA GLY A 94 -18.76 14.32 23.87
C GLY A 94 -18.43 13.42 22.66
N ILE A 95 -17.17 13.49 22.21
CA ILE A 95 -16.66 12.57 21.20
C ILE A 95 -16.60 11.14 21.76
N VAL A 96 -17.12 10.18 20.98
CA VAL A 96 -17.07 8.75 21.31
C VAL A 96 -15.79 8.11 20.77
N GLU A 97 -15.37 8.54 19.59
CA GLU A 97 -14.17 8.04 18.92
C GLU A 97 -12.96 8.93 19.21
N PRO A 98 -11.74 8.35 19.27
CA PRO A 98 -10.52 9.12 19.46
C PRO A 98 -10.23 10.03 18.26
N ILE A 99 -9.58 11.17 18.53
CA ILE A 99 -9.22 12.14 17.49
C ILE A 99 -8.18 11.51 16.54
N PRO A 100 -8.38 11.58 15.21
CA PRO A 100 -7.44 11.03 14.24
C PRO A 100 -6.11 11.79 14.27
N LEU A 101 -5.01 11.04 14.24
CA LEU A 101 -3.66 11.58 14.31
C LEU A 101 -2.99 11.53 12.94
N ASN A 102 -2.41 12.65 12.50
CA ASN A 102 -1.57 12.69 11.29
C ASN A 102 -0.09 12.83 11.70
N VAL A 103 0.67 11.74 11.63
CA VAL A 103 2.09 11.70 12.00
C VAL A 103 2.95 11.97 10.76
N LYS A 104 3.63 13.12 10.74
CA LYS A 104 4.60 13.42 9.68
C LYS A 104 5.88 12.63 9.88
N THR A 105 6.18 11.75 8.94
CA THR A 105 7.40 10.92 8.95
C THR A 105 8.57 11.59 8.21
N GLY A 106 8.28 12.53 7.32
CA GLY A 106 9.26 13.26 6.51
C GLY A 106 9.71 14.60 7.11
N LYS A 107 10.73 15.20 6.46
CA LYS A 107 11.25 16.55 6.77
C LYS A 107 10.65 17.64 5.86
N SER A 108 9.59 17.32 5.13
CA SER A 108 8.99 18.24 4.16
C SER A 108 8.17 19.34 4.85
N GLY A 109 8.03 20.48 4.16
CA GLY A 109 7.24 21.61 4.66
C GLY A 109 5.75 21.26 4.82
N ILE A 110 5.05 22.01 5.67
CA ILE A 110 3.60 21.91 5.79
C ILE A 110 2.96 22.24 4.43
N GLY A 111 2.04 21.40 3.96
CA GLY A 111 1.37 21.57 2.65
C GLY A 111 2.09 20.93 1.45
N HIS A 112 3.30 20.39 1.63
CA HIS A 112 4.04 19.75 0.54
C HIS A 112 3.31 18.53 -0.05
N GLU A 113 2.71 17.69 0.80
CA GLU A 113 1.95 16.52 0.38
C GLU A 113 0.76 16.87 -0.53
N ALA A 114 0.08 17.99 -0.26
CA ALA A 114 -1.04 18.45 -1.06
C ALA A 114 -0.60 18.87 -2.47
N LEU A 115 0.54 19.55 -2.58
CA LEU A 115 1.14 19.92 -3.86
C LEU A 115 1.54 18.68 -4.66
N LEU A 116 2.20 17.72 -4.01
CA LEU A 116 2.60 16.46 -4.65
C LEU A 116 1.38 15.69 -5.16
N LYS A 117 0.32 15.58 -4.34
CA LYS A 117 -0.93 14.91 -4.71
C LYS A 117 -1.56 15.55 -5.95
N ARG A 118 -1.70 16.88 -5.96
CA ARG A 118 -2.23 17.62 -7.11
C ARG A 118 -1.42 17.37 -8.39
N LYS A 119 -0.08 17.44 -8.30
CA LYS A 119 0.80 17.20 -9.45
C LYS A 119 0.72 15.75 -9.94
N ALA A 120 0.53 14.78 -9.04
CA ALA A 120 0.36 13.38 -9.38
C ALA A 120 -0.99 13.14 -10.09
N GLU A 121 -2.07 13.73 -9.61
CA GLU A 121 -3.41 13.65 -10.21
C GLU A 121 -3.42 14.24 -11.64
N GLU A 122 -2.81 15.41 -11.82
CA GLU A 122 -2.68 16.04 -13.14
C GLU A 122 -1.92 15.15 -14.14
N LYS A 123 -0.82 14.53 -13.70
CA LYS A 123 -0.07 13.58 -14.53
C LYS A 123 -0.90 12.36 -14.89
N LEU A 124 -1.62 11.77 -13.92
CA LEU A 124 -2.49 10.62 -14.15
C LEU A 124 -3.59 10.93 -15.15
N GLU A 125 -4.22 12.10 -15.04
CA GLU A 125 -5.25 12.54 -15.95
C GLU A 125 -4.70 12.78 -17.37
N SER A 126 -3.51 13.37 -17.47
CA SER A 126 -2.82 13.53 -18.77
C SER A 126 -2.51 12.17 -19.42
N TYR A 127 -2.11 11.18 -18.64
CA TYR A 127 -1.83 9.82 -19.12
C TYR A 127 -3.10 9.12 -19.59
N ARG A 128 -4.19 9.22 -18.81
CA ARG A 128 -5.52 8.71 -19.20
C ARG A 128 -6.00 9.32 -20.51
N ARG A 129 -5.84 10.63 -20.69
CA ARG A 129 -6.16 11.32 -21.94
C ARG A 129 -5.35 10.78 -23.12
N LYS A 130 -4.04 10.59 -22.95
CA LYS A 130 -3.17 10.03 -24.00
C LYS A 130 -3.57 8.60 -24.39
N ILE A 131 -3.84 7.73 -23.43
CA ILE A 131 -4.33 6.36 -23.69
C ILE A 131 -5.63 6.40 -24.49
N HIS A 132 -6.59 7.21 -24.04
CA HIS A 132 -7.89 7.32 -24.72
C HIS A 132 -7.72 7.78 -26.18
N MET A 133 -6.88 8.78 -26.45
CA MET A 133 -6.59 9.23 -27.81
C MET A 133 -5.90 8.16 -28.65
N LYS A 134 -4.96 7.40 -28.05
CA LYS A 134 -4.28 6.28 -28.72
C LYS A 134 -5.29 5.18 -29.10
N ASN A 135 -6.15 4.77 -28.17
CA ASN A 135 -7.18 3.76 -28.41
C ASN A 135 -8.18 4.22 -29.50
N GLN A 136 -8.56 5.50 -29.50
CA GLN A 136 -9.41 6.06 -30.56
C GLN A 136 -8.71 6.07 -31.93
N ALA A 137 -7.42 6.40 -31.98
CA ALA A 137 -6.64 6.36 -33.21
C ALA A 137 -6.49 4.92 -33.74
N GLU A 138 -6.22 3.96 -32.86
CA GLU A 138 -6.15 2.54 -33.19
C GLU A 138 -7.49 2.02 -33.71
N ALA A 139 -8.62 2.39 -33.08
CA ALA A 139 -9.96 2.01 -33.55
C ALA A 139 -10.25 2.57 -34.94
N LYS A 140 -9.94 3.86 -35.18
CA LYS A 140 -10.11 4.48 -36.51
C LYS A 140 -9.23 3.84 -37.57
N ALA A 141 -7.97 3.52 -37.25
CA ALA A 141 -7.08 2.83 -38.16
C ALA A 141 -7.61 1.43 -38.50
N ALA A 142 -8.08 0.67 -37.50
CA ALA A 142 -8.67 -0.65 -37.71
C ALA A 142 -9.92 -0.61 -38.61
N GLU A 143 -10.76 0.42 -38.49
CA GLU A 143 -11.90 0.62 -39.40
C GLU A 143 -11.46 0.93 -40.83
N GLN A 144 -10.41 1.76 -41.00
CA GLN A 144 -9.87 2.10 -42.32
C GLN A 144 -9.28 0.90 -43.07
N PHE A 145 -8.64 -0.04 -42.36
CA PHE A 145 -8.10 -1.27 -42.97
C PHE A 145 -9.16 -2.35 -43.26
N ARG A 146 -10.41 -2.16 -42.82
CA ARG A 146 -11.50 -3.12 -42.99
C ARG A 146 -12.33 -2.88 -44.26
N MET A 147 -12.14 -1.74 -44.93
CA MET A 147 -12.70 -1.39 -46.25
C MET A 147 -11.71 -1.77 -47.36
#